data_AF-A0A937UB40-F1
#
_entry.id   AF-A0A937UB40-F1
#
_cell.length_a   1.000
_cell.length_b   1.000
_cell.length_c   1.000
_cell.angle_alpha   90.00
_cell.angle_beta   90.00
_cell.angle_gamma   90.00
#
_symmetry.space_group_name_H-M   'P 1'
#
loop_
_entity.id
_entity.type
_entity.pdbx_description
1 polymer ?
#
loop_
_entity_poly.entity_id
_entity_poly.type
_entity_poly.pdbx_seq_one_letter_code
_entity_poly.pdbx_strand_id
1 'polypeptide(L)' 'MSIIISAVIFAMFHSVLLGDVILIVAFFPGLILGWLFVKTGSLLAPIFFHGLANAICGFIAAVLT' A
#
# COMPACT_ATOMS: atom_id res chain seq x y z
N MET A 1 5.06 0.08 -16.89
CA MET A 1 6.25 0.58 -16.15
C MET A 1 5.91 1.58 -15.06
N SER A 2 4.95 2.50 -15.27
CA SER A 2 4.50 3.45 -14.24
C SER A 2 4.02 2.80 -12.92
N ILE A 3 3.31 1.67 -12.99
CA ILE A 3 2.88 0.92 -11.78
C ILE A 3 4.08 0.45 -10.95
N ILE A 4 5.12 -0.09 -11.58
CA ILE A 4 6.29 -0.61 -10.86
C ILE A 4 7.05 0.55 -10.21
N ILE A 5 7.29 1.63 -10.95
CA ILE A 5 8.01 2.80 -10.43
C ILE A 5 7.24 3.44 -9.26
N SER A 6 5.93 3.62 -9.41
CA SER A 6 5.09 4.15 -8.32
C SER A 6 5.05 3.23 -7.10
N ALA A 7 5.00 1.91 -7.29
CA ALA A 7 5.07 0.94 -6.18
C ALA A 7 6.43 0.96 -5.48
N VAL A 8 7.55 1.10 -6.21
CA VAL A 8 8.89 1.25 -5.62
C VAL A 8 8.98 2.52 -4.79
N ILE A 9 8.55 3.66 -5.34
CA ILE A 9 8.55 4.94 -4.61
C ILE A 9 7.66 4.81 -3.36
N PHE A 10 6.48 4.25 -3.49
CA PHE A 10 5.56 4.04 -2.37
C PHE A 10 6.20 3.21 -1.25
N ALA A 11 6.83 2.09 -1.58
CA ALA A 11 7.53 1.24 -0.63
C ALA A 11 8.70 1.94 0.05
N MET A 12 9.50 2.69 -0.71
CA MET A 12 10.62 3.46 -0.15
C MET A 12 10.14 4.54 0.83
N PHE A 13 9.05 5.24 0.52
CA PHE A 13 8.50 6.23 1.44
C PHE A 13 8.01 5.56 2.73
N HIS A 14 7.38 4.39 2.65
CA HIS A 14 6.93 3.66 3.83
C HIS A 14 8.09 3.13 4.67
N SER A 15 9.17 2.64 4.07
CA SER A 15 10.30 2.10 4.84
C SER A 15 11.23 3.18 5.39
N VAL A 16 11.52 4.22 4.60
CA VAL A 16 12.49 5.26 4.98
C VAL A 16 11.89 6.27 5.95
N LEU A 17 10.66 6.77 5.73
CA LEU A 17 10.08 7.78 6.62
C LEU A 17 9.66 7.23 7.98
N LEU A 18 9.23 5.96 8.03
CA LEU A 18 8.83 5.32 9.29
C LEU A 18 10.02 4.62 9.98
N GLY A 19 11.19 4.57 9.33
CA GLY A 19 12.40 3.99 9.90
C GLY A 19 12.37 2.48 10.06
N ASP A 20 11.45 1.78 9.39
CA ASP A 20 11.27 0.33 9.49
C ASP A 20 11.41 -0.33 8.11
N VAL A 21 12.48 -1.11 7.95
CA VAL A 21 12.81 -1.83 6.72
C VAL A 21 11.74 -2.86 6.36
N ILE A 22 11.02 -3.42 7.35
CA ILE A 22 9.96 -4.40 7.11
C ILE A 22 8.86 -3.77 6.24
N LEU A 23 8.62 -2.46 6.35
CA LEU A 23 7.60 -1.76 5.58
C LEU A 23 7.89 -1.68 4.08
N ILE A 24 9.06 -2.15 3.61
CA ILE A 24 9.31 -2.32 2.17
C ILE A 24 8.32 -3.30 1.52
N VAL A 25 7.68 -4.18 2.31
CA VAL A 25 6.57 -5.03 1.84
C VAL A 25 5.39 -4.23 1.31
N ALA A 26 5.29 -2.93 1.61
CA ALA A 26 4.33 -2.00 1.01
C ALA A 26 4.45 -1.89 -0.53
N PHE A 27 5.53 -2.42 -1.13
CA PHE A 27 5.66 -2.60 -2.57
C PHE A 27 4.51 -3.42 -3.17
N PHE A 28 4.15 -4.55 -2.54
CA PHE A 28 3.10 -5.45 -3.04
C PHE A 28 1.71 -4.79 -3.07
N PRO A 29 1.20 -4.16 -1.99
CA PRO A 29 -0.03 -3.40 -2.08
C PRO A 29 0.10 -2.22 -3.06
N GLY A 30 1.28 -1.57 -3.18
CA GLY A 30 1.53 -0.56 -4.21
C GLY A 30 1.25 -1.05 -5.65
N LEU A 31 1.65 -2.29 -5.97
CA LEU A 31 1.32 -2.92 -7.27
C LEU A 31 -0.18 -3.13 -7.43
N ILE A 32 -0.87 -3.60 -6.38
CA ILE A 32 -2.32 -3.84 -6.40
C ILE A 32 -3.08 -2.52 -6.60
N LEU A 33 -2.68 -1.45 -5.92
CA LEU A 33 -3.28 -0.12 -6.05
C LEU A 33 -3.15 0.42 -7.47
N GLY A 34 -1.94 0.33 -8.06
CA GLY A 34 -1.72 0.74 -9.44
C GLY A 34 -2.50 -0.10 -10.45
N TRP A 35 -2.62 -1.41 -10.22
CA TRP A 35 -3.44 -2.29 -11.04
C TRP A 35 -4.95 -1.96 -10.93
N LEU A 36 -5.47 -1.72 -9.73
CA LEU A 36 -6.86 -1.33 -9.51
C LEU A 36 -7.20 -0.02 -10.21
N PHE A 37 -6.30 0.97 -10.15
CA PHE A 37 -6.46 2.22 -10.89
C PHE A 37 -6.56 1.98 -12.39
N VAL A 38 -5.62 1.24 -12.98
CA VAL A 38 -5.62 0.96 -14.43
C VAL A 38 -6.83 0.12 -14.84
N LYS A 39 -7.28 -0.81 -14.00
CA LYS A 39 -8.40 -1.69 -14.32
C LYS A 39 -9.76 -1.00 -14.22
N THR A 40 -9.92 -0.07 -13.28
CA THR A 40 -11.20 0.60 -13.01
C THR A 40 -11.29 2.00 -13.61
N GLY A 41 -10.16 2.61 -13.99
CA GLY A 41 -10.09 4.01 -14.41
C GLY A 41 -10.43 5.00 -13.30
N SER A 42 -10.47 4.56 -12.04
CA SER A 42 -10.91 5.36 -10.90
C SER A 42 -9.93 5.23 -9.72
N LEU A 43 -9.74 6.33 -8.99
CA LEU A 43 -8.98 6.33 -7.74
C LEU A 43 -9.78 5.79 -6.56
N LEU A 44 -11.10 5.63 -6.70
CA LEU A 44 -11.97 5.21 -5.62
C LEU A 44 -11.65 3.77 -5.17
N ALA A 45 -11.49 2.84 -6.11
CA ALA A 45 -11.12 1.46 -5.82
C ALA A 45 -9.78 1.32 -5.03
N PRO A 46 -8.66 1.91 -5.47
CA PRO A 46 -7.42 1.86 -4.70
C PRO A 46 -7.51 2.59 -3.35
N ILE A 47 -8.24 3.71 -3.24
CA ILE A 47 -8.43 4.39 -1.94
C ILE A 47 -9.15 3.47 -0.94
N PHE A 48 -10.26 2.85 -1.34
CA PHE A 48 -10.98 1.92 -0.47
C PHE A 48 -10.13 0.71 -0.10
N PHE A 49 -9.39 0.14 -1.05
CA PHE A 49 -8.49 -0.97 -0.76
C PHE A 49 -7.40 -0.59 0.24
N HIS A 50 -6.75 0.56 0.05
CA HIS A 50 -5.70 1.05 0.94
C HIS A 50 -6.25 1.31 2.35
N GLY A 51 -7.38 2.02 2.45
CA GLY A 51 -8.03 2.29 3.73
C GLY A 51 -8.43 1.01 4.47
N LEU A 52 -8.99 0.03 3.76
CA LEU A 52 -9.35 -1.26 4.33
C LEU A 52 -8.11 -2.04 4.81
N ALA A 53 -7.04 -2.06 4.03
CA ALA A 53 -5.78 -2.71 4.43
C ALA A 53 -5.23 -2.10 5.73
N ASN A 54 -5.22 -0.76 5.84
CA ASN A 54 -4.78 -0.08 7.05
C ASN A 54 -5.69 -0.38 8.25
N ALA A 55 -7.02 -0.41 8.04
CA ALA A 55 -7.97 -0.76 9.09
C ALA A 55 -7.77 -2.19 9.59
N ILE A 56 -7.55 -3.15 8.69
CA ILE A 56 -7.26 -4.55 9.04
C ILE A 56 -5.94 -4.65 9.79
N CYS A 57 -4.86 -4.04 9.30
CA CYS A 57 -3.56 -4.04 9.99
C CYS A 57 -3.67 -3.41 11.39
N GLY A 58 -4.37 -2.28 11.51
CA GLY A 58 -4.60 -1.62 12.80
C GLY A 58 -5.44 -2.48 13.75
N PHE A 59 -6.46 -3.16 13.24
CA PHE A 59 -7.25 -4.11 14.03
C PHE A 59 -6.42 -5.31 14.49
N ILE A 60 -5.64 -5.92 13.59
CA ILE A 60 -4.73 -7.02 13.93
C ILE A 60 -3.73 -6.57 15.00
N ALA A 61 -3.11 -5.41 14.81
CA ALA A 61 -2.18 -4.85 15.78
C ALA A 61 -2.87 -4.70 17.15
N ALA A 62 -4.06 -4.10 17.21
CA ALA A 62 -4.81 -3.92 18.45
C ALA A 62 -5.25 -5.22 19.14
N VAL A 63 -5.36 -6.33 18.41
CA VAL A 63 -5.72 -7.66 18.96
C VAL A 63 -4.49 -8.43 19.43
N LEU A 64 -3.32 -8.19 18.83
CA LEU A 64 -2.09 -8.93 19.10
C LEU A 64 -1.12 -8.23 20.08
N THR A 65 -1.39 -6.97 20.44
CA THR A 65 -0.68 -6.20 21.47
C THR A 65 -1.38 -6.27 22.81
#